data_AF-A0A7Z0KK37-F1
#
_entry.id   AF-A0A7Z0KK37-F1
#
_cell.length_a   1.000
_cell.length_b   1.000
_cell.length_c   1.000
_cell.angle_alpha   90.00
_cell.angle_beta   90.00
_cell.angle_gamma   90.00
#
_symmetry.space_group_name_H-M   'P 1'
#
loop_
_entity.id
_entity.type
_entity.pdbx_description
1 polymer ?
#
loop_
_entity_poly.entity_id
_entity_poly.type
_entity_poly.pdbx_seq_one_letter_code
_entity_poly.pdbx_strand_id
1 'polypeptide(L)'
;MQFQHIRRLRTFVYNILQNDEHDTLFSRYVDYFLIFLIMTNVAAVIAESVDSWYYPYQDYFTWFENFSIVVFSIEYLLRLWSVAEAKPDHTTWRQRWQWLKSPSALIDLVAIVPAFLNFFVNIDLRFLRILRLFRILKLTRYFASMRILLVVISKERGSFQAVIFILIIMIVTASSGIYLVENHAQPDEFESIPKAMWWAVVTLTTVGYGDVTPITNAGKILGAIITILGVGLAALPAGILATGLANELAQRREELEQHFREQLIDSDFDLVQNQMMIDKIRRELGLDKEQAQNIVLQVLREQELERREKEVETRQKNFCPHCGEVL
;
A
#
# COMPACT_ATOMS: atom_id res chain seq x y z
N MET A 1 17.97 26.30 26.35
CA MET A 1 18.80 25.12 26.01
C MET A 1 18.00 23.80 26.02
N GLN A 2 17.21 23.46 27.05
CA GLN A 2 16.46 22.19 27.10
C GLN A 2 15.52 21.95 25.90
N PHE A 3 14.79 22.97 25.43
CA PHE A 3 13.91 22.84 24.25
C PHE A 3 14.65 22.49 22.96
N GLN A 4 15.90 22.93 22.77
CA GLN A 4 16.70 22.59 21.59
C GLN A 4 17.20 21.14 21.63
N HIS A 5 17.55 20.61 22.81
CA HIS A 5 17.93 19.21 22.94
C HIS A 5 16.76 18.26 22.71
N ILE A 6 15.58 18.58 23.27
CA ILE A 6 14.36 17.79 23.05
C ILE A 6 13.99 17.79 21.57
N ARG A 7 14.09 18.94 20.90
CA ARG A 7 13.84 19.05 19.46
C ARG A 7 14.81 18.18 18.65
N ARG A 8 16.12 18.27 18.92
CA ARG A 8 17.14 17.44 18.25
C ARG A 8 16.88 15.94 18.44
N LEU A 9 16.56 15.51 19.67
CA LEU A 9 16.24 14.11 19.95
C LEU A 9 14.97 13.66 19.20
N ARG A 10 13.96 14.52 19.15
CA ARG A 10 12.70 14.25 18.45
C ARG A 10 12.90 14.14 16.94
N THR A 11 13.69 15.03 16.33
CA THR A 11 14.06 14.97 14.92
C THR A 11 14.88 13.72 14.62
N PHE A 12 15.80 13.33 15.50
CA PHE A 12 16.57 12.09 15.37
C PHE A 12 15.66 10.86 15.37
N VAL A 13 14.73 10.76 16.32
CA VAL A 13 13.74 9.66 16.39
C VAL A 13 12.81 9.67 15.17
N TYR A 14 12.37 10.86 14.73
CA TYR A 14 11.57 11.01 13.51
C TYR A 14 12.32 10.48 12.28
N ASN A 15 13.60 10.85 12.14
CA ASN A 15 14.44 10.42 11.03
C ASN A 15 14.66 8.91 11.00
N ILE A 16 14.75 8.26 12.15
CA ILE A 16 14.98 6.82 12.24
C ILE A 16 13.68 6.01 12.07
N LEU A 17 12.56 6.49 12.62
CA LEU A 17 11.33 5.67 12.65
C LEU A 17 10.33 6.03 11.56
N GLN A 18 10.33 7.25 11.03
CA GLN A 18 9.27 7.75 10.15
C GLN A 18 9.75 8.35 8.83
N ASN A 19 10.99 8.83 8.75
CA ASN A 19 11.46 9.52 7.56
C ASN A 19 11.94 8.52 6.50
N ASP A 20 11.09 8.28 5.50
CA ASP A 20 11.37 7.37 4.39
C ASP A 20 12.57 7.82 3.52
N GLU A 21 12.93 9.10 3.53
CA GLU A 21 14.05 9.67 2.77
C GLU A 21 15.39 9.55 3.52
N HIS A 22 15.35 9.27 4.83
CA HIS A 22 16.52 9.31 5.69
C HIS A 22 17.10 7.91 5.94
N ASP A 23 17.74 7.37 4.92
CA ASP A 23 18.29 6.03 4.96
C ASP A 23 19.69 5.97 5.60
N THR A 24 19.75 5.57 6.87
CA THR A 24 21.01 5.32 7.58
C THR A 24 21.15 3.85 7.94
N LEU A 25 22.40 3.37 8.06
CA LEU A 25 22.66 1.99 8.50
C LEU A 25 21.93 1.66 9.81
N PHE A 26 21.90 2.61 10.76
CA PHE A 26 21.19 2.42 12.02
C PHE A 26 19.67 2.28 11.83
N SER A 27 19.05 3.13 10.99
CA SER A 27 17.63 3.02 10.64
C SER A 27 17.31 1.65 10.07
N ARG A 28 18.11 1.16 9.10
CA ARG A 28 17.93 -0.16 8.51
C ARG A 28 18.01 -1.29 9.53
N TYR A 29 18.95 -1.22 10.49
CA TYR A 29 19.04 -2.21 11.56
C TYR A 29 17.81 -2.21 12.47
N VAL A 30 17.27 -1.04 12.80
CA VAL A 30 16.02 -0.92 13.57
C VAL A 30 14.86 -1.53 12.80
N ASP A 31 14.74 -1.24 11.50
CA ASP A 31 13.70 -1.80 10.64
C ASP A 31 13.81 -3.32 10.53
N TYR A 32 15.00 -3.86 10.27
CA TYR A 32 15.22 -5.31 10.22
C TYR A 32 14.95 -5.99 11.56
N PHE A 33 15.31 -5.36 12.67
CA PHE A 33 14.99 -5.86 14.00
C PHE A 33 13.47 -5.94 14.22
N LEU A 34 12.72 -4.89 13.86
CA LEU A 34 11.27 -4.88 14.00
C LEU A 34 10.59 -5.91 13.08
N ILE A 35 11.05 -6.03 11.83
CA ILE A 35 10.58 -7.07 10.90
C ILE A 35 10.84 -8.46 11.47
N PHE A 36 12.06 -8.73 11.94
CA PHE A 36 12.42 -10.01 12.55
C PHE A 36 11.55 -10.32 13.77
N LEU A 37 11.30 -9.33 14.63
CA LEU A 37 10.44 -9.46 15.79
C LEU A 37 8.99 -9.79 15.38
N ILE A 38 8.45 -9.14 14.35
CA ILE A 38 7.11 -9.42 13.81
C ILE A 38 7.05 -10.85 13.25
N MET A 39 8.03 -11.25 12.43
CA MET A 39 8.08 -12.60 11.85
C MET A 39 8.16 -13.68 12.93
N THR A 40 8.98 -13.45 13.96
CA THR A 40 9.09 -14.36 15.10
C THR A 40 7.79 -14.40 15.93
N ASN A 41 7.06 -13.29 16.05
CA ASN A 41 5.73 -13.27 16.67
C ASN A 41 4.72 -14.12 15.90
N VAL A 42 4.68 -13.99 14.56
CA VAL A 42 3.80 -14.81 13.73
C VAL A 42 4.15 -16.29 13.86
N ALA A 43 5.45 -16.62 13.81
CA ALA A 43 5.91 -17.99 14.02
C ALA A 43 5.56 -18.52 15.41
N ALA A 44 5.66 -17.69 16.45
CA ALA A 44 5.28 -18.06 17.81
C ALA A 44 3.78 -18.36 17.93
N VAL A 45 2.90 -17.56 17.28
CA VAL A 45 1.45 -17.83 17.25
C VAL A 45 1.14 -19.15 16.52
N ILE A 46 1.84 -19.44 15.43
CA ILE A 46 1.70 -20.72 14.72
C ILE A 46 2.16 -21.88 15.63
N ALA A 47 3.30 -21.75 16.31
CA ALA A 47 3.79 -22.78 17.23
C ALA A 47 2.86 -22.97 18.45
N GLU A 48 2.26 -21.88 18.94
CA GLU A 48 1.28 -21.89 20.04
C GLU A 48 -0.03 -22.60 19.65
N SER A 49 -0.30 -22.79 18.36
CA SER A 49 -1.45 -23.59 17.89
C SER A 49 -1.24 -25.11 18.03
N VAL A 50 0.01 -25.54 18.25
CA VAL A 50 0.37 -26.95 18.43
C VAL A 50 0.62 -27.22 19.92
N ASP A 51 -0.33 -27.87 20.58
CA ASP A 51 -0.30 -28.17 22.02
C ASP A 51 1.01 -28.81 22.48
N SER A 52 1.56 -29.76 21.70
CA SER A 52 2.81 -30.45 22.03
C SER A 52 4.05 -29.54 22.06
N TRP A 53 4.02 -28.42 21.33
CA TRP A 53 5.10 -27.43 21.32
C TRP A 53 4.85 -26.32 22.34
N TYR A 54 3.60 -25.99 22.61
CA TYR A 54 3.23 -24.93 23.53
C TYR A 54 3.38 -25.31 25.00
N TYR A 55 2.77 -26.42 25.44
CA TYR A 55 2.71 -26.76 26.86
C TYR A 55 4.09 -26.90 27.54
N PRO A 56 5.14 -27.48 26.91
CA PRO A 56 6.46 -27.56 27.54
C PRO A 56 7.18 -26.21 27.69
N TYR A 57 6.81 -25.19 26.89
CA TYR A 57 7.54 -23.92 26.79
C TYR A 57 6.66 -22.68 27.04
N GLN A 58 5.50 -22.86 27.68
CA GLN A 58 4.48 -21.82 27.86
C GLN A 58 5.03 -20.51 28.47
N ASP A 59 5.95 -20.61 29.43
CA ASP A 59 6.59 -19.46 30.06
C ASP A 59 7.45 -18.67 29.09
N TYR A 60 8.19 -19.35 28.20
CA TYR A 60 9.00 -18.69 27.17
C TYR A 60 8.13 -17.96 26.15
N PHE A 61 7.01 -18.57 25.73
CA PHE A 61 6.04 -17.92 24.84
C PHE A 61 5.45 -16.65 25.47
N THR A 62 5.08 -16.72 26.75
CA THR A 62 4.48 -15.59 27.48
C THR A 62 5.51 -14.49 27.73
N TRP A 63 6.75 -14.84 28.06
CA TRP A 63 7.83 -13.86 28.21
C TRP A 63 8.12 -13.16 26.88
N PHE A 64 8.22 -13.91 25.79
CA PHE A 64 8.47 -13.36 24.45
C PHE A 64 7.32 -12.45 23.98
N GLU A 65 6.08 -12.86 24.22
CA GLU A 65 4.87 -12.07 23.97
C GLU A 65 4.92 -10.73 24.71
N ASN A 66 5.20 -10.75 26.02
CA ASN A 66 5.30 -9.53 26.81
C ASN A 66 6.45 -8.62 26.34
N PHE A 67 7.60 -9.21 26.01
CA PHE A 67 8.74 -8.49 25.44
C PHE A 67 8.35 -7.80 24.12
N SER A 68 7.72 -8.50 23.19
CA SER A 68 7.36 -7.93 21.89
C SER A 68 6.30 -6.83 22.02
N ILE A 69 5.32 -7.00 22.90
CA ILE A 69 4.30 -5.98 23.21
C ILE A 69 4.95 -4.71 23.74
N VAL A 70 5.91 -4.82 24.68
CA VAL A 70 6.62 -3.67 25.22
C VAL A 70 7.38 -2.95 24.12
N VAL A 71 8.10 -3.68 23.26
CA VAL A 71 8.84 -3.09 22.13
C VAL A 71 7.91 -2.35 21.17
N PHE A 72 6.80 -2.97 20.74
CA PHE A 72 5.84 -2.33 19.84
C PHE A 72 5.12 -1.14 20.49
N SER A 73 4.86 -1.19 21.80
CA SER A 73 4.26 -0.06 22.53
C SER A 73 5.22 1.13 22.60
N ILE A 74 6.49 0.88 22.91
CA ILE A 74 7.53 1.92 22.91
C ILE A 74 7.67 2.51 21.51
N GLU A 75 7.74 1.67 20.47
CA GLU A 75 7.80 2.09 19.07
C GLU A 75 6.61 3.00 18.71
N TYR A 76 5.38 2.60 19.05
CA TYR A 76 4.17 3.40 18.78
C TYR A 76 4.20 4.76 19.49
N LEU A 77 4.61 4.79 20.77
CA LEU A 77 4.72 6.02 21.54
C LEU A 77 5.83 6.94 21.02
N LEU A 78 6.98 6.38 20.63
CA LEU A 78 8.07 7.14 20.02
C LEU A 78 7.63 7.78 18.70
N ARG A 79 6.88 7.04 17.87
CA ARG A 79 6.28 7.56 16.63
C ARG A 79 5.28 8.69 16.89
N LEU A 80 4.37 8.51 17.85
CA LEU A 80 3.41 9.56 18.24
C LEU A 80 4.12 10.81 18.79
N TRP A 81 5.22 10.61 19.51
CA TRP A 81 6.02 11.69 20.05
C TRP A 81 6.80 12.44 18.96
N SER A 82 7.42 11.71 18.02
CA SER A 82 8.30 12.23 16.97
C SER A 82 7.60 12.90 15.79
N VAL A 83 6.35 12.53 15.50
CA VAL A 83 5.59 13.07 14.35
C VAL A 83 5.38 14.58 14.40
N ALA A 84 5.58 15.21 15.57
CA ALA A 84 5.52 16.66 15.72
C ALA A 84 6.60 17.41 14.91
N GLU A 85 7.63 16.74 14.39
CA GLU A 85 8.64 17.31 13.50
C GLU A 85 8.34 17.11 12.01
N ALA A 86 7.27 16.37 11.65
CA ALA A 86 6.96 16.05 10.25
C ALA A 86 6.66 17.30 9.42
N LYS A 87 5.98 18.30 9.99
CA LYS A 87 5.70 19.58 9.35
C LYS A 87 5.96 20.73 10.34
N PRO A 88 7.10 21.44 10.24
CA PRO A 88 7.46 22.50 11.19
C PRO A 88 6.41 23.63 11.29
N ASP A 89 5.63 23.86 10.23
CA ASP A 89 4.69 25.00 10.11
C ASP A 89 3.31 24.76 10.76
N HIS A 90 3.01 23.54 11.20
CA HIS A 90 1.70 23.21 11.80
C HIS A 90 1.77 23.05 13.33
N THR A 91 0.65 23.28 14.01
CA THR A 91 0.55 23.03 15.46
C THR A 91 0.80 21.55 15.81
N THR A 92 1.69 21.31 16.77
CA THR A 92 2.20 19.98 17.14
C THR A 92 1.09 18.98 17.50
N TRP A 93 0.07 19.42 18.24
CA TRP A 93 -1.07 18.58 18.63
C TRP A 93 -1.98 18.20 17.46
N ARG A 94 -2.17 19.11 16.50
CA ARG A 94 -2.97 18.82 15.30
C ARG A 94 -2.31 17.75 14.44
N GLN A 95 -0.98 17.80 14.32
CA GLN A 95 -0.21 16.79 13.60
C GLN A 95 -0.32 15.40 14.25
N ARG A 96 -0.20 15.32 15.59
CA ARG A 96 -0.39 14.06 16.32
C ARG A 96 -1.77 13.45 16.09
N TRP A 97 -2.81 14.27 16.17
CA TRP A 97 -4.18 13.80 15.95
C TRP A 97 -4.43 13.34 14.51
N GLN A 98 -3.87 14.06 13.54
CA GLN A 98 -3.93 13.67 12.13
C GLN A 98 -3.17 12.36 11.89
N TRP A 99 -2.03 12.17 12.53
CA TRP A 99 -1.26 10.93 12.46
C TRP A 99 -1.99 9.75 13.07
N LEU A 100 -2.62 9.92 14.24
CA LEU A 100 -3.43 8.88 14.90
C LEU A 100 -4.56 8.35 14.00
N LYS A 101 -5.13 9.20 13.15
CA LYS A 101 -6.17 8.82 12.18
C LYS A 101 -5.62 8.24 10.87
N SER A 102 -4.30 8.23 10.70
CA SER A 102 -3.68 7.66 9.50
C SER A 102 -3.81 6.12 9.49
N PRO A 103 -3.97 5.48 8.31
CA PRO A 103 -4.04 4.02 8.22
C PRO A 103 -2.85 3.32 8.88
N SER A 104 -1.65 3.91 8.76
CA SER A 104 -0.42 3.35 9.32
C SER A 104 -0.42 3.33 10.85
N ALA A 105 -0.91 4.39 11.50
CA ALA A 105 -0.99 4.45 12.96
C ALA A 105 -2.10 3.54 13.50
N LEU A 106 -3.20 3.40 12.75
CA LEU A 106 -4.27 2.47 13.11
C LEU A 106 -3.80 1.01 13.07
N ILE A 107 -3.01 0.64 12.06
CA ILE A 107 -2.38 -0.69 11.97
C ILE A 107 -1.48 -0.95 13.19
N ASP A 108 -0.63 0.04 13.55
CA ASP A 108 0.24 -0.09 14.72
C ASP A 108 -0.56 -0.22 16.02
N LEU A 109 -1.69 0.48 16.14
CA LEU A 109 -2.58 0.37 17.29
C LEU A 109 -3.24 -1.01 17.38
N VAL A 110 -3.83 -1.48 16.28
CA VAL A 110 -4.50 -2.80 16.20
C VAL A 110 -3.54 -3.95 16.55
N ALA A 111 -2.26 -3.81 16.24
CA ALA A 111 -1.24 -4.80 16.56
C ALA A 111 -0.97 -4.97 18.08
N ILE A 112 -1.25 -3.93 18.88
CA ILE A 112 -0.94 -3.90 20.32
C ILE A 112 -2.22 -4.03 21.16
N VAL A 113 -3.37 -3.57 20.64
CA VAL A 113 -4.69 -3.62 21.29
C VAL A 113 -5.04 -4.98 21.92
N PRO A 114 -4.81 -6.15 21.27
CA PRO A 114 -5.16 -7.45 21.85
C PRO A 114 -4.53 -7.71 23.22
N ALA A 115 -3.33 -7.19 23.47
CA ALA A 115 -2.64 -7.33 24.74
C ALA A 115 -3.32 -6.53 25.86
N PHE A 116 -3.78 -5.31 25.54
CA PHE A 116 -4.44 -4.45 26.50
C PHE A 116 -5.91 -4.83 26.73
N LEU A 117 -6.59 -5.39 25.72
CA LEU A 117 -7.98 -5.83 25.85
C LEU A 117 -8.16 -6.88 26.94
N ASN A 118 -7.15 -7.74 27.16
CA ASN A 118 -7.16 -8.75 28.23
C ASN A 118 -7.31 -8.14 29.63
N PHE A 119 -6.93 -6.87 29.83
CA PHE A 119 -7.09 -6.20 31.12
C PHE A 119 -8.53 -5.68 31.36
N PHE A 120 -9.26 -5.38 30.29
CA PHE A 120 -10.58 -4.73 30.37
C PHE A 120 -11.74 -5.70 30.16
N VAL A 121 -11.54 -6.78 29.41
CA VAL A 121 -12.61 -7.72 29.04
C VAL A 121 -12.13 -9.16 29.23
N ASN A 122 -12.91 -9.96 29.96
CA ASN A 122 -12.71 -11.41 30.07
C ASN A 122 -13.22 -12.13 28.82
N ILE A 123 -12.62 -11.83 27.66
CA ILE A 123 -12.85 -12.58 26.41
C ILE A 123 -12.04 -13.88 26.49
N ASP A 124 -12.54 -14.95 25.89
CA ASP A 124 -11.76 -16.18 25.74
C ASP A 124 -10.41 -15.86 25.08
N LEU A 125 -9.34 -16.17 25.83
CA LEU A 125 -7.95 -15.90 25.47
C LEU A 125 -7.58 -16.50 24.11
N ARG A 126 -8.29 -17.53 23.66
CA ARG A 126 -8.10 -18.16 22.35
C ARG A 126 -8.43 -17.21 21.19
N PHE A 127 -9.49 -16.43 21.29
CA PHE A 127 -9.84 -15.46 20.24
C PHE A 127 -8.85 -14.30 20.22
N LEU A 128 -8.47 -13.79 21.40
CA LEU A 128 -7.47 -12.72 21.51
C LEU A 128 -6.10 -13.14 20.94
N ARG A 129 -5.75 -14.44 21.02
CA ARG A 129 -4.54 -15.00 20.43
C ARG A 129 -4.50 -14.84 18.90
N ILE A 130 -5.62 -15.08 18.21
CA ILE A 130 -5.71 -14.92 16.75
C ILE A 130 -5.55 -13.44 16.36
N LEU A 131 -6.10 -12.51 17.14
CA LEU A 131 -5.95 -11.07 16.88
C LEU A 131 -4.48 -10.61 16.92
N ARG A 132 -3.59 -11.34 17.61
CA ARG A 132 -2.14 -11.05 17.60
C ARG A 132 -1.54 -11.20 16.21
N LEU A 133 -2.14 -12.01 15.32
CA LEU A 133 -1.72 -12.09 13.92
C LEU A 133 -1.86 -10.76 13.19
N PHE A 134 -2.72 -9.83 13.65
CA PHE A 134 -2.77 -8.49 13.07
C PHE A 134 -1.46 -7.71 13.20
N ARG A 135 -0.52 -8.11 14.09
CA ARG A 135 0.85 -7.59 14.11
C ARG A 135 1.56 -7.75 12.77
N ILE A 136 1.21 -8.76 11.97
CA ILE A 136 1.75 -8.95 10.62
C ILE A 136 1.46 -7.76 9.71
N LEU A 137 0.35 -7.04 9.93
CA LEU A 137 -0.02 -5.87 9.16
C LEU A 137 1.00 -4.74 9.34
N LYS A 138 1.77 -4.70 10.45
CA LYS A 138 2.87 -3.74 10.62
C LYS A 138 3.95 -3.88 9.55
N LEU A 139 4.08 -5.06 8.91
CA LEU A 139 5.02 -5.27 7.79
C LEU A 139 4.77 -4.32 6.62
N THR A 140 3.52 -3.89 6.41
CA THR A 140 3.15 -2.95 5.35
C THR A 140 3.95 -1.64 5.38
N ARG A 141 4.48 -1.25 6.55
CA ARG A 141 5.31 -0.05 6.70
C ARG A 141 6.71 -0.21 6.14
N TYR A 142 7.30 -1.39 6.29
CA TYR A 142 8.69 -1.65 5.91
C TYR A 142 8.82 -2.02 4.43
N PHE A 143 7.73 -2.49 3.80
CA PHE A 143 7.69 -2.79 2.38
C PHE A 143 7.02 -1.65 1.60
N ALA A 144 7.82 -0.87 0.87
CA ALA A 144 7.31 0.23 0.04
C ALA A 144 6.20 -0.22 -0.93
N SER A 145 6.34 -1.40 -1.55
CA SER A 145 5.35 -1.98 -2.45
C SER A 145 3.97 -2.17 -1.82
N MET A 146 3.92 -2.52 -0.52
CA MET A 146 2.64 -2.68 0.19
C MET A 146 1.96 -1.32 0.42
N ARG A 147 2.74 -0.25 0.67
CA ARG A 147 2.18 1.11 0.78
C ARG A 147 1.58 1.56 -0.54
N ILE A 148 2.26 1.31 -1.65
CA ILE A 148 1.77 1.62 -3.00
C ILE A 148 0.46 0.86 -3.24
N LEU A 149 0.40 -0.43 -2.91
CA LEU A 149 -0.83 -1.21 -3.01
C LEU A 149 -1.99 -0.62 -2.20
N LEU A 150 -1.74 -0.17 -0.96
CA LEU A 150 -2.76 0.48 -0.13
C LEU A 150 -3.23 1.82 -0.71
N VAL A 151 -2.32 2.59 -1.33
CA VAL A 151 -2.67 3.82 -2.06
C VAL A 151 -3.56 3.49 -3.25
N VAL A 152 -3.23 2.47 -4.05
CA VAL A 152 -4.03 2.02 -5.18
C VAL A 152 -5.41 1.56 -4.73
N ILE A 153 -5.51 0.73 -3.70
CA ILE A 153 -6.79 0.30 -3.13
C ILE A 153 -7.60 1.52 -2.67
N SER A 154 -6.94 2.54 -2.10
CA SER A 154 -7.60 3.77 -1.68
C SER A 154 -8.08 4.64 -2.86
N LYS A 155 -7.33 4.67 -3.96
CA LYS A 155 -7.71 5.38 -5.19
C LYS A 155 -8.86 4.67 -5.90
N GLU A 156 -8.82 3.34 -5.96
CA GLU A 156 -9.80 2.48 -6.66
C GLU A 156 -10.99 2.04 -5.79
N ARG A 157 -11.25 2.70 -4.65
CA ARG A 157 -12.32 2.29 -3.71
C ARG A 157 -13.70 2.17 -4.37
N GLY A 158 -14.02 3.08 -5.29
CA GLY A 158 -15.30 3.06 -6.02
C GLY A 158 -15.45 1.82 -6.89
N SER A 159 -14.39 1.46 -7.63
CA SER A 159 -14.33 0.27 -8.47
C SER A 159 -14.52 -1.01 -7.65
N PHE A 160 -13.82 -1.13 -6.51
CA PHE A 160 -13.98 -2.26 -5.59
C PHE A 160 -15.37 -2.35 -4.98
N GLN A 161 -15.97 -1.22 -4.57
CA GLN A 161 -17.33 -1.19 -4.04
C GLN A 161 -18.34 -1.70 -5.08
N ALA A 162 -18.21 -1.28 -6.33
CA ALA A 162 -19.06 -1.76 -7.42
C ALA A 162 -18.92 -3.27 -7.65
N VAL A 163 -17.69 -3.80 -7.67
CA VAL A 163 -17.45 -5.24 -7.84
C VAL A 163 -18.04 -6.06 -6.69
N ILE A 164 -17.81 -5.64 -5.44
CA ILE A 164 -18.37 -6.32 -4.25
C ILE A 164 -19.90 -6.27 -4.28
N PHE A 165 -20.48 -5.13 -4.66
CA PHE A 165 -21.92 -4.98 -4.77
C PHE A 165 -22.52 -5.93 -5.82
N ILE A 166 -21.93 -6.00 -7.01
CA ILE A 166 -22.33 -6.94 -8.06
C ILE A 166 -22.17 -8.39 -7.59
N LEU A 167 -21.08 -8.72 -6.89
CA LEU A 167 -20.85 -10.05 -6.34
C LEU A 167 -21.91 -10.47 -5.33
N ILE A 168 -22.30 -9.59 -4.42
CA ILE A 168 -23.37 -9.87 -3.44
C ILE A 168 -24.69 -10.14 -4.17
N ILE A 169 -25.05 -9.31 -5.16
CA ILE A 169 -26.26 -9.52 -5.96
C ILE A 169 -26.22 -10.88 -6.66
N MET A 170 -25.10 -11.20 -7.30
CA MET A 170 -24.89 -12.47 -8.01
C MET A 170 -24.99 -13.67 -7.06
N ILE A 171 -24.41 -13.59 -5.86
CA ILE A 171 -24.50 -14.68 -4.87
C ILE A 171 -25.95 -14.90 -4.46
N VAL A 172 -26.70 -13.84 -4.17
CA VAL A 172 -28.10 -13.94 -3.74
C VAL A 172 -28.99 -14.48 -4.85
N THR A 173 -28.82 -14.02 -6.09
CA THR A 173 -29.62 -14.51 -7.23
C THR A 173 -29.26 -15.94 -7.63
N ALA A 174 -27.96 -16.27 -7.66
CA ALA A 174 -27.48 -17.63 -7.94
C ALA A 174 -27.95 -18.63 -6.88
N SER A 175 -27.82 -18.30 -5.60
CA SER A 175 -28.28 -19.16 -4.49
C SER A 175 -29.79 -19.36 -4.49
N SER A 176 -30.56 -18.31 -4.74
CA SER A 176 -32.03 -18.42 -4.85
C SER A 176 -32.46 -19.26 -6.04
N GLY A 177 -31.80 -19.07 -7.20
CA GLY A 177 -32.08 -19.82 -8.43
C GLY A 177 -31.72 -21.29 -8.30
N ILE A 178 -30.54 -21.62 -7.75
CA ILE A 178 -30.12 -23.02 -7.59
C ILE A 178 -30.96 -23.74 -6.54
N TYR A 179 -31.32 -23.06 -5.45
CA TYR A 179 -32.24 -23.58 -4.44
C TYR A 179 -33.57 -23.99 -5.08
N LEU A 180 -34.16 -23.14 -5.93
CA LEU A 180 -35.44 -23.44 -6.56
C LEU A 180 -35.41 -24.70 -7.44
N VAL A 181 -34.30 -24.95 -8.13
CA VAL A 181 -34.20 -26.07 -9.09
C VAL A 181 -33.61 -27.34 -8.49
N GLU A 182 -32.79 -27.25 -7.44
CA GLU A 182 -32.13 -28.39 -6.81
C GLU A 182 -32.76 -28.83 -5.49
N ASN A 183 -33.49 -27.99 -4.75
CA ASN A 183 -34.00 -28.33 -3.42
C ASN A 183 -34.83 -29.62 -3.40
N HIS A 184 -35.68 -29.85 -4.42
CA HIS A 184 -36.47 -31.08 -4.50
C HIS A 184 -35.64 -32.33 -4.79
N ALA A 185 -34.54 -32.20 -5.53
CA ALA A 185 -33.69 -33.33 -5.91
C ALA A 185 -32.60 -33.60 -4.86
N GLN A 186 -32.16 -32.57 -4.14
CA GLN A 186 -31.09 -32.58 -3.16
C GLN A 186 -31.47 -31.71 -1.94
N PRO A 187 -32.47 -32.12 -1.14
CA PRO A 187 -32.97 -31.32 -0.02
C PRO A 187 -31.94 -31.13 1.09
N ASP A 188 -31.03 -32.08 1.28
CA ASP A 188 -29.98 -31.99 2.30
C ASP A 188 -28.90 -30.97 1.92
N GLU A 189 -28.51 -30.90 0.64
CA GLU A 189 -27.46 -29.99 0.18
C GLU A 189 -27.97 -28.57 -0.10
N PHE A 190 -29.15 -28.47 -0.73
CA PHE A 190 -29.80 -27.20 -1.07
C PHE A 190 -31.03 -26.96 -0.19
N GLU A 191 -30.87 -27.15 1.13
CA GLU A 191 -31.94 -27.06 2.14
C GLU A 191 -32.55 -25.66 2.27
N SER A 192 -31.73 -24.62 2.12
CA SER A 192 -32.14 -23.22 2.27
C SER A 192 -31.26 -22.31 1.41
N ILE A 193 -31.74 -21.09 1.13
CA ILE A 193 -30.99 -20.10 0.36
C ILE A 193 -29.62 -19.81 1.00
N PRO A 194 -29.47 -19.58 2.32
CA PRO A 194 -28.17 -19.39 2.95
C PRO A 194 -27.21 -20.58 2.79
N LYS A 195 -27.73 -21.82 2.80
CA LYS A 195 -26.91 -23.02 2.56
C LYS A 195 -26.46 -23.06 1.09
N ALA A 196 -27.35 -22.74 0.15
CA ALA A 196 -27.05 -22.60 -1.27
C ALA A 196 -26.08 -21.45 -1.58
N MET A 197 -25.98 -20.41 -0.72
CA MET A 197 -24.99 -19.33 -0.87
C MET A 197 -23.57 -19.86 -0.76
N TRP A 198 -23.30 -20.91 0.01
CA TRP A 198 -21.96 -21.53 0.05
C TRP A 198 -21.53 -22.02 -1.33
N TRP A 199 -22.40 -22.79 -2.00
CA TRP A 199 -22.17 -23.24 -3.37
C TRP A 199 -21.98 -22.06 -4.34
N ALA A 200 -22.83 -21.03 -4.23
CA ALA A 200 -22.75 -19.85 -5.09
C ALA A 200 -21.44 -19.08 -4.89
N VAL A 201 -20.97 -18.89 -3.64
CA VAL A 201 -19.69 -18.25 -3.32
C VAL A 201 -18.54 -19.06 -3.92
N VAL A 202 -18.47 -20.35 -3.65
CA VAL A 202 -17.39 -21.24 -4.11
C VAL A 202 -17.35 -21.30 -5.64
N THR A 203 -18.50 -21.28 -6.31
CA THR A 203 -18.62 -21.31 -7.77
C THR A 203 -18.27 -19.96 -8.40
N LEU A 204 -18.84 -18.86 -7.91
CA LEU A 204 -18.59 -17.50 -8.44
C LEU A 204 -17.15 -17.03 -8.20
N THR A 205 -16.50 -17.50 -7.14
CA THR A 205 -15.09 -17.21 -6.85
C THR A 205 -14.13 -18.17 -7.53
N THR A 206 -14.63 -19.09 -8.38
CA THR A 206 -13.84 -20.07 -9.14
C THR A 206 -13.03 -21.06 -8.30
N VAL A 207 -13.35 -21.20 -7.00
CA VAL A 207 -12.69 -22.16 -6.10
C VAL A 207 -13.14 -23.58 -6.42
N GLY A 208 -14.45 -23.80 -6.52
CA GLY A 208 -15.02 -25.08 -6.99
C GLY A 208 -14.57 -26.32 -6.19
N TYR A 209 -14.76 -26.34 -4.87
CA TYR A 209 -14.39 -27.50 -4.04
C TYR A 209 -15.02 -28.82 -4.50
N GLY A 210 -16.20 -28.76 -5.12
CA GLY A 210 -16.92 -29.93 -5.62
C GLY A 210 -17.61 -30.75 -4.52
N ASP A 211 -17.68 -30.21 -3.31
CA ASP A 211 -18.42 -30.75 -2.16
C ASP A 211 -19.93 -30.77 -2.41
N VAL A 212 -20.46 -29.72 -3.05
CA VAL A 212 -21.87 -29.64 -3.46
C VAL A 212 -21.95 -29.30 -4.95
N THR A 213 -22.78 -29.99 -5.71
CA THR A 213 -22.99 -29.69 -7.15
C THR A 213 -24.45 -29.94 -7.57
N PRO A 214 -24.97 -29.18 -8.55
CA PRO A 214 -26.32 -29.43 -9.07
C PRO A 214 -26.37 -30.73 -9.87
N ILE A 215 -27.37 -31.57 -9.59
CA ILE A 215 -27.55 -32.85 -10.29
C ILE A 215 -28.64 -32.77 -11.36
N THR A 216 -29.60 -31.85 -11.22
CA THR A 216 -30.70 -31.70 -12.18
C THR A 216 -30.21 -31.06 -13.48
N ASN A 217 -30.91 -31.35 -14.60
CA ASN A 217 -30.56 -30.73 -15.88
C ASN A 217 -30.71 -29.20 -15.84
N ALA A 218 -31.76 -28.70 -15.17
CA ALA A 218 -31.98 -27.27 -15.01
C ALA A 218 -30.88 -26.62 -14.15
N GLY A 219 -30.51 -27.24 -13.03
CA GLY A 219 -29.43 -26.76 -12.17
C GLY A 219 -28.06 -26.81 -12.85
N LYS A 220 -27.77 -27.81 -13.69
CA LYS A 220 -26.54 -27.86 -14.50
C LYS A 220 -26.47 -26.73 -15.53
N ILE A 221 -27.57 -26.44 -16.23
CA ILE A 221 -27.64 -25.32 -17.17
C ILE A 221 -27.43 -23.99 -16.43
N LEU A 222 -28.13 -23.80 -15.31
CA LEU A 222 -28.01 -22.60 -14.48
C LEU A 222 -26.58 -22.45 -13.93
N GLY A 223 -26.00 -23.54 -13.42
CA GLY A 223 -24.64 -23.59 -12.90
C GLY A 223 -23.59 -23.28 -13.96
N ALA A 224 -23.77 -23.76 -15.20
CA ALA A 224 -22.90 -23.42 -16.31
C ALA A 224 -22.91 -21.91 -16.61
N ILE A 225 -24.08 -21.27 -16.63
CA ILE A 225 -24.22 -19.82 -16.82
C ILE A 225 -23.53 -19.08 -15.66
N ILE A 226 -23.81 -19.47 -14.41
CA ILE A 226 -23.22 -18.87 -13.21
C ILE A 226 -21.70 -18.98 -13.22
N THR A 227 -21.16 -20.13 -13.65
CA THR A 227 -19.71 -20.37 -13.71
C THR A 227 -19.04 -19.41 -14.71
N ILE A 228 -19.63 -19.24 -15.91
CA ILE A 228 -19.11 -18.31 -16.92
C ILE A 228 -19.11 -16.86 -16.37
N LEU A 229 -20.20 -16.45 -15.73
CA LEU A 229 -20.30 -15.11 -15.12
C LEU A 229 -19.31 -14.95 -13.95
N GLY A 230 -19.11 -16.01 -13.16
CA GLY A 230 -18.18 -16.05 -12.04
C GLY A 230 -16.73 -15.80 -12.45
N VAL A 231 -16.27 -16.46 -13.52
CA VAL A 231 -14.91 -16.24 -14.07
C VAL A 231 -14.68 -14.77 -14.42
N GLY A 232 -15.64 -14.14 -15.10
CA GLY A 232 -15.55 -12.73 -15.45
C GLY A 232 -15.48 -11.82 -14.23
N LEU A 233 -16.31 -12.10 -13.22
CA LEU A 233 -16.39 -11.30 -11.99
C LEU A 233 -15.14 -11.47 -11.10
N ALA A 234 -14.63 -12.69 -10.97
CA ALA A 234 -13.42 -12.99 -10.20
C ALA A 234 -12.15 -12.34 -10.79
N ALA A 235 -12.13 -12.09 -12.10
CA ALA A 235 -11.01 -11.41 -12.77
C ALA A 235 -10.98 -9.88 -12.50
N LEU A 236 -12.11 -9.25 -12.16
CA LEU A 236 -12.19 -7.79 -12.02
C LEU A 236 -11.30 -7.21 -10.91
N PRO A 237 -11.27 -7.75 -9.67
CA PRO A 237 -10.39 -7.23 -8.62
C PRO A 237 -8.91 -7.27 -9.01
N ALA A 238 -8.47 -8.36 -9.65
CA ALA A 238 -7.10 -8.50 -10.12
C ALA A 238 -6.79 -7.48 -11.23
N GLY A 239 -7.71 -7.29 -12.18
CA GLY A 239 -7.58 -6.29 -13.24
C GLY A 239 -7.48 -4.86 -12.71
N ILE A 240 -8.38 -4.48 -11.80
CA ILE A 240 -8.40 -3.14 -11.16
C ILE A 240 -7.09 -2.87 -10.41
N LEU A 241 -6.57 -3.86 -9.67
CA LEU A 241 -5.29 -3.72 -8.97
C LEU A 241 -4.12 -3.59 -9.93
N ALA A 242 -4.09 -4.40 -10.99
CA ALA A 242 -3.01 -4.38 -11.96
C ALA A 242 -2.95 -3.03 -12.69
N THR A 243 -4.09 -2.53 -13.18
CA THR A 243 -4.15 -1.22 -13.84
C THR A 243 -3.88 -0.08 -12.86
N GLY A 244 -4.44 -0.14 -11.65
CA GLY A 244 -4.19 0.87 -10.62
C GLY A 244 -2.72 0.93 -10.19
N LEU A 245 -2.04 -0.21 -10.06
CA LEU A 245 -0.62 -0.26 -9.75
C LEU A 245 0.23 0.27 -10.92
N ALA A 246 -0.10 -0.11 -12.15
CA ALA A 246 0.59 0.41 -13.33
C ALA A 246 0.46 1.95 -13.43
N ASN A 247 -0.74 2.48 -13.20
CA ASN A 247 -1.01 3.92 -13.22
C ASN A 247 -0.29 4.65 -12.09
N GLU A 248 -0.29 4.11 -10.86
CA GLU A 248 0.41 4.71 -9.72
C GLU A 248 1.94 4.73 -9.94
N LEU A 249 2.50 3.66 -10.49
CA LEU A 249 3.92 3.61 -10.81
C LEU A 249 4.29 4.55 -11.97
N ALA A 250 3.43 4.65 -12.99
CA ALA A 250 3.61 5.61 -14.09
C ALA A 250 3.55 7.05 -13.59
N GLN A 251 2.55 7.40 -12.75
CA GLN A 251 2.42 8.73 -12.17
C GLN A 251 3.64 9.11 -11.33
N ARG A 252 4.11 8.22 -10.45
CA ARG A 252 5.32 8.46 -9.65
C ARG A 252 6.56 8.66 -10.51
N ARG A 253 6.65 7.93 -11.62
CA ARG A 253 7.73 8.09 -12.57
C ARG A 253 7.68 9.46 -13.23
N GLU A 254 6.51 9.88 -13.73
CA GLU A 254 6.32 11.22 -14.31
C GLU A 254 6.69 12.33 -13.32
N GLU A 255 6.31 12.20 -12.05
CA GLU A 255 6.68 13.15 -10.98
C GLU A 255 8.21 13.23 -10.79
N LEU A 256 8.92 12.10 -10.80
CA LEU A 256 10.38 12.06 -10.72
C LEU A 256 11.04 12.68 -11.96
N GLU A 257 10.51 12.40 -13.16
CA GLU A 257 11.00 12.97 -14.42
C GLU A 257 10.80 14.50 -14.47
N GLN A 258 9.67 15.00 -13.97
CA GLN A 258 9.41 16.44 -13.84
C GLN A 258 10.36 17.09 -12.83
N HIS A 259 10.55 16.48 -11.65
CA HIS A 259 11.47 17.01 -10.65
C HIS A 259 12.92 17.05 -11.16
N PHE A 260 13.33 16.01 -11.89
CA PHE A 260 14.62 15.99 -12.58
C PHE A 260 14.75 17.14 -13.58
N ARG A 261 13.71 17.35 -14.41
CA ARG A 261 13.69 18.45 -15.38
C ARG A 261 13.74 19.82 -14.72
N GLU A 262 13.00 20.04 -13.63
CA GLU A 262 13.04 21.29 -12.86
C GLU A 262 14.45 21.56 -12.33
N GLN A 263 15.11 20.57 -11.73
CA GLN A 263 16.49 20.71 -11.25
C GLN A 263 17.49 21.01 -12.38
N LEU A 264 17.27 20.45 -13.57
CA LEU A 264 18.08 20.74 -14.75
C LEU A 264 17.90 22.16 -15.29
N ILE A 265 16.69 22.74 -15.16
CA ILE A 265 16.41 24.10 -15.62
C ILE A 265 16.88 25.15 -14.61
N ASP A 266 16.64 24.91 -13.31
CA ASP A 266 17.03 25.84 -12.23
C ASP A 266 18.56 25.94 -12.07
N SER A 267 19.24 24.84 -12.36
CA SER A 267 20.69 24.83 -12.45
C SER A 267 21.11 25.33 -13.84
N ASP A 268 21.46 26.61 -13.96
CA ASP A 268 21.89 27.33 -15.19
C ASP A 268 23.12 26.67 -15.89
N PHE A 269 22.94 25.48 -16.46
CA PHE A 269 24.02 24.56 -16.85
C PHE A 269 24.34 24.61 -18.35
N ASP A 270 25.66 24.64 -18.62
CA ASP A 270 26.26 24.02 -19.81
C ASP A 270 26.13 22.49 -19.66
N LEU A 271 24.98 21.94 -20.06
CA LEU A 271 24.58 20.52 -19.93
C LEU A 271 25.62 19.52 -20.50
N VAL A 272 26.52 19.98 -21.36
CA VAL A 272 27.59 19.19 -21.98
C VAL A 272 28.74 18.89 -20.99
N GLN A 273 28.98 19.75 -19.99
CA GLN A 273 30.23 19.72 -19.23
C GLN A 273 30.16 18.98 -17.88
N ASN A 274 28.96 18.69 -17.36
CA ASN A 274 28.79 18.09 -16.02
C ASN A 274 27.93 16.81 -16.01
N GLN A 275 28.28 15.83 -16.86
CA GLN A 275 27.71 14.47 -16.82
C GLN A 275 27.74 13.83 -15.42
N MET A 276 28.70 14.18 -14.56
CA MET A 276 28.76 13.68 -13.18
C MET A 276 27.61 14.19 -12.30
N MET A 277 27.18 15.44 -12.47
CA MET A 277 26.05 16.00 -11.71
C MET A 277 24.74 15.39 -12.19
N ILE A 278 24.56 15.24 -13.51
CA ILE A 278 23.41 14.56 -14.11
C ILE A 278 23.32 13.11 -13.60
N ASP A 279 24.44 12.37 -13.57
CA ASP A 279 24.45 11.00 -13.03
C ASP A 279 24.21 10.97 -11.51
N LYS A 280 24.62 12.00 -10.77
CA LYS A 280 24.34 12.12 -9.33
C LYS A 280 22.85 12.34 -9.07
N ILE A 281 22.25 13.33 -9.73
CA ILE A 281 20.81 13.61 -9.61
C ILE A 281 20.00 12.40 -10.09
N ARG A 282 20.38 11.78 -11.21
CA ARG A 282 19.76 10.53 -11.70
C ARG A 282 19.75 9.45 -10.63
N ARG A 283 20.87 9.25 -9.93
CA ARG A 283 20.99 8.25 -8.85
C ARG A 283 20.19 8.63 -7.62
N GLU A 284 20.15 9.91 -7.25
CA GLU A 284 19.34 10.43 -6.14
C GLU A 284 17.84 10.22 -6.40
N LEU A 285 17.39 10.39 -7.66
CA LEU A 285 16.00 10.19 -8.08
C LEU A 285 15.67 8.74 -8.51
N GLY A 286 16.66 7.84 -8.49
CA GLY A 286 16.46 6.43 -8.84
C GLY A 286 16.10 6.18 -10.31
N LEU A 287 16.42 7.11 -11.22
CA LEU A 287 16.07 7.03 -12.64
C LEU A 287 17.03 6.09 -13.41
N ASP A 288 16.49 5.37 -14.39
CA ASP A 288 17.33 4.58 -15.30
C ASP A 288 18.13 5.48 -16.25
N LYS A 289 19.27 4.99 -16.75
CA LYS A 289 20.15 5.76 -17.64
C LYS A 289 19.45 6.21 -18.91
N GLU A 290 18.65 5.34 -19.52
CA GLU A 290 17.92 5.64 -20.75
C GLU A 290 16.87 6.74 -20.52
N GLN A 291 16.15 6.68 -19.40
CA GLN A 291 15.14 7.67 -19.01
C GLN A 291 15.77 9.06 -18.84
N ALA A 292 16.86 9.13 -18.07
CA ALA A 292 17.57 10.38 -17.83
C ALA A 292 18.13 10.99 -19.13
N GLN A 293 18.66 10.16 -20.04
CA GLN A 293 19.15 10.61 -21.35
C GLN A 293 18.03 11.20 -22.21
N ASN A 294 16.86 10.57 -22.25
CA ASN A 294 15.71 11.07 -22.99
C ASN A 294 15.24 12.43 -22.48
N ILE A 295 15.17 12.62 -21.16
CA ILE A 295 14.77 13.89 -20.54
C ILE A 295 15.81 14.98 -20.82
N VAL A 296 17.10 14.67 -20.64
CA VAL A 296 18.20 15.61 -20.95
C VAL A 296 18.15 16.04 -22.41
N LEU A 297 17.97 15.10 -23.34
CA LEU A 297 17.87 15.39 -24.77
C LEU A 297 16.66 16.27 -25.10
N GLN A 298 15.53 16.02 -24.43
CA GLN A 298 14.32 16.82 -24.60
C GLN A 298 14.52 18.26 -24.11
N VAL A 299 15.10 18.44 -22.91
CA VAL A 299 15.42 19.76 -22.35
C VAL A 299 16.40 20.51 -23.25
N LEU A 300 17.47 19.86 -23.74
CA LEU A 300 18.41 20.46 -24.68
C LEU A 300 17.73 20.94 -25.97
N ARG A 301 16.80 20.14 -26.51
CA ARG A 301 16.04 20.50 -27.71
C ARG A 301 15.13 21.70 -27.47
N GLU A 302 14.46 21.75 -26.32
CA GLU A 302 13.62 22.89 -25.93
C GLU A 302 14.45 24.18 -25.78
N GLN A 303 15.60 24.10 -25.11
CA GLN A 303 16.53 25.23 -24.98
C GLN A 303 17.06 25.72 -26.33
N GLU A 304 17.37 24.81 -27.26
CA GLU A 304 17.82 25.18 -28.60
C GLU A 304 16.70 25.85 -29.41
N LEU A 305 15.46 25.37 -29.29
CA LEU A 305 14.28 26.00 -29.90
C LEU A 305 14.06 27.41 -29.34
N GLU A 306 14.08 27.58 -28.03
CA GLU A 306 13.96 28.90 -27.40
C GLU A 306 15.08 29.86 -27.84
N ARG A 307 16.32 29.36 -27.97
CA ARG A 307 17.44 30.16 -28.48
C ARG A 307 17.19 30.60 -29.92
N ARG A 308 16.72 29.70 -30.79
CA ARG A 308 16.39 30.02 -32.19
C ARG A 308 15.23 31.01 -32.29
N GLU A 309 14.19 30.86 -31.47
CA GLU A 309 13.07 31.80 -31.42
C GLU A 309 13.54 33.20 -31.00
N LYS A 310 14.36 33.30 -29.95
CA LYS A 310 14.98 34.57 -29.53
C LYS A 310 15.84 35.19 -30.63
N GLU A 311 16.62 34.38 -31.35
CA GLU A 311 17.41 34.86 -32.49
C GLU A 311 16.54 35.39 -33.63
N VAL A 312 15.43 34.72 -33.95
CA VAL A 312 14.46 35.17 -34.97
C VAL A 312 13.77 36.45 -34.54
N GLU A 313 13.32 36.55 -33.29
CA GLU A 313 12.67 37.75 -32.75
C GLU A 313 13.64 38.94 -32.71
N THR A 314 14.89 38.71 -32.35
CA THR A 314 15.95 39.74 -32.38
C THR A 314 16.24 40.19 -33.82
N ARG A 315 16.30 39.25 -34.77
CA ARG A 315 16.45 39.59 -36.19
C ARG A 315 15.26 40.42 -36.68
N GLN A 316 14.02 40.05 -36.38
CA GLN A 316 12.84 40.82 -36.77
C GLN A 316 12.83 42.25 -36.19
N LYS A 317 13.26 42.43 -34.93
CA LYS A 317 13.40 43.76 -34.31
C LYS A 317 14.47 44.63 -34.97
N ASN A 318 15.46 44.00 -35.61
CA ASN A 318 16.53 44.69 -36.32
C ASN A 318 16.17 45.04 -37.77
N PHE A 319 14.92 44.85 -38.23
CA PHE A 319 14.49 45.27 -39.56
C PHE A 319 13.35 46.30 -39.46
N CYS A 320 13.45 47.38 -40.23
CA CYS A 320 12.38 48.36 -40.33
C CYS A 320 11.17 47.75 -41.08
N PRO A 321 9.96 47.73 -40.49
CA PRO A 321 8.78 47.12 -41.12
C PRO A 321 8.27 47.85 -42.38
N HIS A 322 8.78 49.05 -42.65
CA HIS A 322 8.37 49.88 -43.79
C HIS A 322 9.32 49.78 -44.99
N CYS A 323 10.62 49.51 -44.80
CA CYS A 323 11.61 49.45 -45.89
C CYS A 323 12.42 48.15 -45.94
N GLY A 324 12.36 47.30 -44.92
CA GLY A 324 13.10 46.03 -44.87
C GLY A 324 14.61 46.19 -44.72
N GLU A 325 15.12 47.40 -44.47
CA GLU A 325 16.53 47.64 -44.16
C GLU A 325 16.82 47.39 -42.68
N VAL A 326 18.06 47.01 -42.38
CA VAL A 326 18.54 46.75 -41.01
C VAL A 326 18.55 48.08 -40.24
N LEU A 327 17.93 48.11 -39.06
CA LEU A 327 17.87 49.27 -38.15
C LEU A 327 19.24 49.64 -37.57
#